data_AF-A0A6M5FRY1-F1
#
_entry.id   AF-A0A6M5FRY1-F1
#
_cell.length_a   1.000
_cell.length_b   1.000
_cell.length_c   1.000
_cell.angle_alpha   90.00
_cell.angle_beta   90.00
_cell.angle_gamma   90.00
#
_symmetry.space_group_name_H-M   'P 1'
#
loop_
_entity.id
_entity.type
_entity.pdbx_description
1 polymer ?
#
loop_
_entity_poly.entity_id
_entity_poly.type
_entity_poly.pdbx_seq_one_letter_code
_entity_poly.pdbx_strand_id
1 'polypeptide(L)' 'MEFPKKIMYQKELVQMGFPEKMLRRISREKGQKVAYKVNPNNKTSPTLFDTDELQKYLIRQNRAADLARQRGCVM' A
#
# COMPACT_ATOMS: atom_id res chain seq x y z
N MET A 1 -7.78 -12.26 -0.18
CA MET A 1 -7.87 -11.66 1.16
C MET A 1 -9.04 -10.70 1.11
N GLU A 2 -10.14 -11.02 1.79
CA GLU A 2 -11.31 -10.15 1.79
C GLU A 2 -11.09 -9.06 2.83
N PHE A 3 -10.99 -7.82 2.37
CA PHE A 3 -10.95 -6.69 3.27
C PHE A 3 -12.39 -6.38 3.71
N PRO A 4 -12.67 -6.29 5.01
CA PRO A 4 -14.04 -6.07 5.51
C PRO A 4 -14.56 -4.65 5.19
N LYS A 5 -13.67 -3.74 4.76
CA LYS A 5 -14.01 -2.36 4.39
C LYS A 5 -13.24 -1.96 3.13
N LYS A 6 -13.87 -1.13 2.31
CA LYS A 6 -13.25 -0.51 1.12
C LYS A 6 -12.13 0.47 1.51
N ILE A 7 -12.26 1.12 2.67
CA ILE A 7 -11.27 2.06 3.19
C ILE A 7 -10.96 1.66 4.64
N MET A 8 -9.67 1.49 4.94
CA MET A 8 -9.18 1.11 6.28
C MET A 8 -8.11 2.07 6.78
N TYR A 9 -7.97 2.18 8.10
CA TYR A 9 -6.87 2.93 8.68
C TYR A 9 -5.55 2.17 8.55
N GLN A 10 -4.45 2.91 8.46
CA GLN A 10 -3.10 2.34 8.51
C GLN A 10 -2.94 1.37 9.69
N LYS A 11 -3.46 1.72 10.87
CA LYS A 11 -3.40 0.88 12.08
C LYS A 11 -4.17 -0.43 11.95
N GLU A 12 -5.29 -0.46 11.22
CA GLU A 12 -6.05 -1.68 10.97
C GLU A 12 -5.26 -2.61 10.05
N LEU A 13 -4.66 -2.07 8.98
CA LEU A 13 -3.81 -2.84 8.08
C LEU A 13 -2.57 -3.41 8.79
N VAL A 14 -1.95 -2.63 9.69
CA VAL A 14 -0.83 -3.13 10.50
C VAL A 14 -1.25 -4.31 11.39
N GLN A 15 -2.43 -4.25 12.01
CA GLN A 15 -2.97 -5.36 12.80
C GLN A 15 -3.30 -6.59 11.96
N MET A 16 -3.66 -6.42 10.68
CA MET A 16 -3.85 -7.52 9.73
C MET A 16 -2.53 -8.16 9.27
N GLY A 17 -1.38 -7.65 9.71
CA GLY A 17 -0.06 -8.17 9.37
C GLY A 17 0.64 -7.43 8.22
N PHE A 18 0.10 -6.30 7.76
CA PHE A 18 0.81 -5.47 6.78
C PHE A 18 1.93 -4.67 7.46
N PRO A 19 3.16 -4.65 6.92
CA PRO A 19 4.25 -3.93 7.54
C PRO A 19 4.06 -2.42 7.47
N GLU A 20 4.14 -1.74 8.61
CA GLU A 20 3.96 -0.28 8.70
C GLU A 20 4.90 0.50 7.78
N LYS A 21 6.16 0.07 7.67
CA LYS A 21 7.16 0.68 6.78
C LYS A 21 6.71 0.67 5.32
N MET A 22 6.07 -0.41 4.86
CA MET A 22 5.54 -0.51 3.50
C MET A 22 4.41 0.49 3.30
N LEU A 23 3.43 0.51 4.21
CA LEU A 23 2.30 1.45 4.15
C LEU A 23 2.77 2.90 4.14
N ARG A 24 3.76 3.24 4.99
CA ARG A 24 4.36 4.58 5.03
C ARG A 24 5.09 4.93 3.74
N ARG A 25 5.75 3.97 3.09
CA ARG A 25 6.40 4.17 1.78
C ARG A 25 5.35 4.44 0.70
N ILE A 26 4.29 3.63 0.63
CA ILE A 26 3.18 3.82 -0.31
C ILE A 26 2.55 5.20 -0.10
N SER A 27 2.30 5.61 1.15
CA SER A 27 1.76 6.94 1.48
C SER A 27 2.69 8.11 1.12
N ARG A 28 3.97 7.86 0.85
CA ARG A 28 4.97 8.89 0.47
C ARG A 28 5.35 8.87 -1.00
N GLU A 29 4.88 7.88 -1.75
CA GLU A 29 5.01 7.88 -3.20
C GLU A 29 4.39 9.18 -3.76
N LYS A 30 4.72 9.60 -4.98
CA LYS A 30 4.09 10.77 -5.60
C LYS A 30 3.09 10.27 -6.63
N GLY A 31 1.86 10.78 -6.59
CA GLY A 31 0.81 10.46 -7.58
C GLY A 31 0.05 9.15 -7.34
N GLN A 32 0.26 8.50 -6.20
CA GLN A 32 -0.52 7.37 -5.74
C GLN A 32 -1.95 7.77 -5.35
N LYS A 33 -2.91 6.91 -5.69
CA LYS A 33 -4.33 7.02 -5.29
C LYS A 33 -4.70 6.04 -4.17
N VAL A 34 -3.69 5.45 -3.51
CA VAL A 34 -3.88 4.36 -2.55
C VAL A 34 -4.10 4.89 -1.13
N ALA A 35 -3.48 6.01 -0.78
CA ALA A 35 -3.43 6.52 0.59
C ALA A 35 -3.86 7.98 0.66
N TYR A 36 -4.70 8.29 1.64
CA TYR A 36 -5.27 9.62 1.86
C TYR A 36 -5.14 10.00 3.32
N LYS A 37 -4.76 11.25 3.59
CA LYS A 37 -4.82 11.79 4.96
C LYS A 37 -6.27 12.16 5.28
N VAL A 38 -6.75 11.76 6.47
CA VAL A 38 -8.09 12.16 6.95
C VAL A 38 -8.22 13.68 6.98
N ASN A 39 -7.19 14.36 7.47
CA ASN A 39 -7.11 15.81 7.46
C ASN A 39 -5.78 16.23 6.83
N PRO A 40 -5.78 16.89 5.66
CA PRO A 40 -4.56 17.34 5.02
C PRO A 40 -3.87 18.48 5.79
N ASN A 41 -4.61 19.24 6.61
CA ASN A 41 -4.08 20.36 7.37
C ASN A 41 -3.33 19.91 8.63
N ASN A 42 -3.58 18.70 9.12
CA ASN A 42 -2.93 18.16 10.31
C ASN A 42 -1.89 17.10 9.92
N LYS A 43 -0.62 17.39 10.22
CA LYS A 43 0.51 16.51 9.89
C LYS A 43 0.43 15.14 10.58
N THR A 44 -0.17 15.08 11.78
CA THR A 44 -0.28 13.88 12.63
C THR A 44 -1.55 13.08 12.36
N SER A 45 -2.42 13.54 11.47
CA SER A 45 -3.67 12.85 11.19
C SER A 45 -3.44 11.44 10.63
N PRO A 46 -4.30 10.48 11.02
CA PRO A 46 -4.20 9.12 10.54
C PRO A 46 -4.38 9.05 9.02
N THR A 47 -3.68 8.09 8.42
CA THR A 47 -3.74 7.83 6.98
C THR A 47 -4.74 6.70 6.72
N LEU A 48 -5.69 6.96 5.84
CA LEU A 48 -6.64 6.03 5.29
C LEU A 48 -6.02 5.38 4.04
N PHE A 49 -6.31 4.11 3.85
CA PHE A 49 -5.88 3.34 2.70
C PHE A 49 -7.10 2.72 2.04
N ASP A 50 -7.18 2.85 0.72
CA ASP A 50 -8.15 2.14 -0.10
C ASP A 50 -7.64 0.72 -0.36
N THR A 51 -8.42 -0.27 0.04
CA THR A 51 -7.98 -1.67 0.04
C THR A 51 -7.96 -2.27 -1.37
N ASP A 52 -8.83 -1.79 -2.27
CA ASP A 52 -8.87 -2.23 -3.67
C ASP A 52 -7.63 -1.72 -4.43
N GLU A 53 -7.32 -0.44 -4.27
CA GLU A 53 -6.13 0.16 -4.86
C GLU A 53 -4.84 -0.39 -4.24
N LEU A 54 -4.84 -0.71 -2.93
CA LEU A 54 -3.71 -1.36 -2.26
C LEU A 54 -3.44 -2.74 -2.86
N GLN A 55 -4.49 -3.53 -3.09
CA GLN A 55 -4.34 -4.86 -3.70
C GLN A 55 -3.76 -4.78 -5.11
N LYS A 56 -4.26 -3.85 -5.95
CA LYS A 56 -3.69 -3.60 -7.29
C LYS A 56 -2.22 -3.20 -7.22
N TYR A 57 -1.86 -2.35 -6.26
CA TYR A 57 -0.47 -1.94 -6.04
C TYR A 57 0.42 -3.14 -5.70
N LEU A 58 0.00 -4.00 -4.78
CA LEU A 58 0.75 -5.20 -4.40
C LEU A 58 0.91 -6.18 -5.56
N ILE A 59 -0.15 -6.40 -6.35
CA ILE A 59 -0.08 -7.24 -7.57
C ILE A 59 0.93 -6.65 -8.55
N ARG A 60 0.91 -5.33 -8.76
CA ARG A 60 1.87 -4.65 -9.64
C ARG A 60 3.31 -4.82 -9.15
N GLN A 61 3.55 -4.67 -7.85
CA GLN A 61 4.87 -4.85 -7.25
C GLN A 61 5.34 -6.30 -7.36
N ASN A 62 4.48 -7.27 -7.06
CA ASN A 62 4.82 -8.68 -7.17
C ASN A 62 5.15 -9.07 -8.62
N ARG A 63 4.37 -8.56 -9.58
CA ARG A 63 4.64 -8.75 -11.02
C ARG A 63 5.96 -8.11 -11.45
N ALA A 64 6.28 -6.90 -10.96
CA ALA A 64 7.57 -6.27 -11.25
C ALA A 64 8.74 -7.07 -10.66
N ALA A 65 8.60 -7.57 -9.43
CA ALA A 65 9.59 -8.42 -8.78
C ALA A 65 9.74 -9.78 -9.48
N ASP A 66 8.64 -10.37 -9.96
CA ASP A 66 8.64 -11.60 -10.73
C ASP A 66 9.33 -11.42 -12.10
N LEU A 67 8.99 -10.35 -12.83
CA LEU A 67 9.68 -9.98 -14.08
C LEU A 67 11.17 -9.72 -13.87
N ALA A 68 11.55 -9.05 -12.77
CA ALA A 68 12.95 -8.82 -12.43
C ALA A 68 13.68 -10.14 -12.12
N ARG A 69 13.03 -11.07 -11.41
CA ARG A 69 13.57 -12.42 -11.16
C ARG A 69 13.75 -13.21 -12.47
N GLN A 70 12.75 -13.20 -13.35
CA GLN A 70 12.84 -13.87 -14.66
C GLN A 70 13.95 -13.27 -15.53
N ARG A 71 14.07 -11.94 -15.56
CA ARG A 71 15.13 -11.25 -16.34
C ARG A 71 16.52 -11.38 -15.71
N GLY A 72 16.61 -11.51 -14.39
CA GLY A 72 17.86 -11.76 -13.67
C GLY A 72 18.31 -13.22 -13.68
N CYS A 73 17.46 -14.15 -14.14
CA CYS A 73 17.78 -15.57 -14.32
C CYS A 73 18.30 -15.89 -15.74
N VAL A 74 18.42 -14.88 -16.61
CA VAL A 74 19.17 -14.98 -17.88
C VAL A 74 20.57 -14.39 -17.65
N MET A 75 21.38 -15.12 -16.89
CA MET A 75 22.84 -15.04 -16.89
C MET A 75 23.40 -16.44 -16.75
#